data_AF-A0A2P4T6T2-F1
#
_entry.id   AF-A0A2P4T6T2-F1
#
_cell.length_a   1.000
_cell.length_b   1.000
_cell.length_c   1.000
_cell.angle_alpha   90.00
_cell.angle_beta   90.00
_cell.angle_gamma   90.00
#
_symmetry.space_group_name_H-M   'P 1'
#
loop_
_entity.id
_entity.type
_entity.pdbx_description
1 polymer ?
#
loop_
_entity_poly.entity_id
_entity_poly.type
_entity_poly.pdbx_seq_one_letter_code
_entity_poly.pdbx_strand_id
1 'polypeptide(L)'
;VLEERMKLECKCHGVSGSCTTKTCWTTLPKFREIGYILKEKYNAAVQVEVVRASRLRQPTFLKIKQIKSYQKPMETDLVYIEKSPNYCEEDASTGSVGTQGRLCNRTSPNADGCDMMCCGRGYNTHQYTKVWQCNCKFHWCCFVKCNTCSERTEVFTCK
;
A
#
# COMPACT_ATOMS: atom_id res chain seq x y z
N VAL A 1 4.40 10.09 11.96
CA VAL A 1 4.72 8.96 11.04
C VAL A 1 6.13 9.04 10.46
N LEU A 2 6.48 10.02 9.61
CA LEU A 2 7.80 10.06 8.97
C LEU A 2 8.92 10.43 9.95
N GLU A 3 8.75 11.53 10.66
CA GLU A 3 9.73 12.06 11.63
C GLU A 3 10.05 11.04 12.72
N GLU A 4 9.03 10.40 13.29
CA GLU A 4 9.14 9.34 14.32
C GLU A 4 9.80 8.04 13.82
N ARG A 5 10.12 7.94 12.53
CA ARG A 5 10.70 6.75 11.89
C ARG A 5 12.01 7.05 11.15
N MET A 6 12.56 8.25 11.31
CA MET A 6 13.90 8.56 10.85
C MET A 6 14.92 7.67 11.58
N LYS A 7 15.95 7.22 10.86
CA LYS A 7 16.93 6.25 11.37
C LYS A 7 18.32 6.83 11.30
N LEU A 8 19.15 6.50 12.28
CA LEU A 8 20.57 6.81 12.21
C LEU A 8 21.25 5.73 11.35
N GLU A 9 21.79 6.14 10.20
CA GLU A 9 22.65 5.29 9.39
C GLU A 9 24.10 5.72 9.56
N CYS A 10 25.01 4.75 9.55
CA CYS A 10 26.44 4.99 9.71
C CYS A 10 27.22 4.30 8.60
N LYS A 11 28.25 4.98 8.08
CA LYS A 11 29.26 4.39 7.21
C LYS A 11 30.58 4.24 7.96
N CYS A 12 31.09 3.02 7.97
CA CYS A 12 32.38 2.68 8.54
C CYS A 12 33.49 2.91 7.51
N HIS A 13 34.60 3.50 7.95
CA HIS A 13 35.74 3.82 7.09
C HIS A 13 37.08 3.71 7.81
N GLY A 14 37.15 2.90 8.87
CA GLY A 14 38.40 2.48 9.48
C GLY A 14 39.19 1.52 8.57
N VAL A 15 40.43 1.22 8.97
CA VAL A 15 41.35 0.33 8.25
C VAL A 15 40.65 -1.00 7.89
N SER A 16 40.75 -1.41 6.63
CA SER A 16 40.11 -2.62 6.08
C SER A 16 38.58 -2.69 6.25
N GLY A 17 37.90 -1.54 6.33
CA GLY A 17 36.44 -1.49 6.53
C GLY A 17 35.99 -1.61 7.98
N SER A 18 36.93 -1.52 8.93
CA SER A 18 36.64 -1.46 10.37
C SER A 18 35.68 -0.29 10.72
N CYS A 19 34.85 -0.48 11.73
CA CYS A 19 33.97 0.55 12.29
C CYS A 19 34.56 1.32 13.47
N THR A 20 35.89 1.22 13.73
CA THR A 20 36.57 2.02 14.76
C THR A 20 36.41 3.52 14.54
N THR A 21 36.42 3.95 13.28
CA THR A 21 35.98 5.28 12.84
C THR A 21 34.76 5.12 11.94
N LYS A 22 33.69 5.85 12.25
CA LYS A 22 32.47 5.87 11.45
C LYS A 22 31.87 7.27 11.45
N THR A 23 31.17 7.59 10.38
CA THR A 23 30.36 8.81 10.27
C THR A 23 28.91 8.41 10.17
N CYS A 24 28.05 9.04 10.96
CA CYS A 24 26.62 8.75 10.99
C CYS A 24 25.81 9.97 10.59
N TRP A 25 24.65 9.76 9.99
CA TRP A 25 23.69 10.79 9.64
C TRP A 25 22.26 10.24 9.79
N THR A 26 21.32 11.14 10.06
CA THR A 26 19.91 10.77 10.09
C THR A 26 19.40 10.64 8.65
N THR A 27 18.74 9.52 8.35
CA THR A 27 18.18 9.23 7.05
C THR A 27 16.70 8.87 7.14
N LEU A 28 16.02 8.94 5.99
CA LEU A 28 14.64 8.50 5.86
C LEU A 28 14.58 6.96 5.79
N PRO A 29 13.53 6.33 6.35
CA PRO A 29 13.30 4.91 6.16
C PRO A 29 12.93 4.62 4.70
N LYS A 30 12.97 3.35 4.30
CA LYS A 30 12.49 2.92 2.99
C LYS A 30 11.01 3.31 2.84
N PHE A 31 10.64 3.92 1.72
CA PHE A 31 9.26 4.39 1.51
C PHE A 31 8.20 3.30 1.67
N ARG A 32 8.53 2.04 1.34
CA ARG A 32 7.64 0.89 1.54
C ARG A 32 7.22 0.69 3.01
N GLU A 33 8.10 0.99 3.96
CA GLU A 33 7.81 0.93 5.40
C GLU A 33 6.77 1.99 5.78
N ILE A 34 6.94 3.22 5.30
CA ILE A 34 5.98 4.31 5.50
C ILE A 34 4.63 3.96 4.86
N GLY A 35 4.65 3.39 3.65
CA GLY A 35 3.43 2.95 2.95
C GLY A 35 2.63 1.91 3.75
N TYR A 36 3.29 0.94 4.38
CA TYR A 36 2.61 -0.05 5.22
C TYR A 36 1.96 0.60 6.46
N ILE A 37 2.67 1.49 7.15
CA ILE A 37 2.14 2.18 8.33
C ILE A 37 0.93 3.05 7.95
N LEU A 38 1.03 3.78 6.84
CA LEU A 38 -0.10 4.58 6.36
C LEU A 38 -1.27 3.70 5.91
N LYS A 39 -1.01 2.52 5.35
CA LYS A 39 -2.07 1.57 4.98
C LYS A 39 -2.78 1.00 6.21
N GLU A 40 -2.06 0.72 7.29
CA GLU A 40 -2.66 0.34 8.57
C GLU A 40 -3.51 1.47 9.14
N LYS A 41 -3.00 2.70 9.16
CA LYS A 41 -3.77 3.89 9.58
C LYS A 41 -5.00 4.12 8.70
N TYR A 42 -4.92 3.84 7.40
CA TYR A 42 -6.06 3.91 6.48
C TYR A 42 -7.13 2.88 6.85
N ASN A 43 -6.73 1.64 7.16
CA ASN A 43 -7.67 0.59 7.57
C ASN A 43 -8.33 0.90 8.93
N ALA A 44 -7.64 1.64 9.80
CA ALA A 44 -8.13 2.08 11.11
C ALA A 44 -8.73 3.50 11.10
N ALA A 45 -8.91 4.12 9.92
CA ALA A 45 -9.37 5.50 9.82
C ALA A 45 -10.77 5.68 10.43
N VAL A 46 -11.00 6.82 11.08
CA VAL A 46 -12.24 7.08 11.83
C VAL A 46 -13.14 8.08 11.13
N GLN A 47 -14.45 7.78 11.11
CA GLN A 47 -15.44 8.73 10.61
C GLN A 47 -15.66 9.86 11.63
N VAL A 48 -15.58 11.10 11.17
CA VAL A 48 -15.77 12.29 11.99
C VAL A 48 -16.93 13.15 11.50
N GLU A 49 -17.47 13.95 12.40
CA GLU A 49 -18.44 15.00 12.12
C GLU A 49 -17.86 16.37 12.50
N VAL A 50 -18.22 17.39 11.71
CA VAL A 50 -17.81 18.77 11.96
C VAL A 50 -18.77 19.37 12.97
N VAL A 51 -18.26 19.73 14.14
CA VAL A 51 -19.03 20.42 15.17
C VAL A 51 -18.76 21.91 15.06
N ARG A 52 -19.76 22.64 14.58
CA ARG A 52 -19.73 24.11 14.50
C ARG A 52 -19.86 24.69 15.90
N ALA A 53 -19.02 25.69 16.19
CA ALA A 53 -19.10 26.41 17.45
C ALA A 53 -20.39 27.23 17.53
N SER A 54 -21.14 27.06 18.63
CA SER A 54 -22.37 27.81 18.89
C SER A 54 -22.13 29.22 19.44
N ARG A 55 -20.90 29.53 19.88
CA ARG A 55 -20.53 30.83 20.46
C ARG A 55 -19.43 31.49 19.63
N LEU A 56 -19.54 32.82 19.47
CA LEU A 56 -18.45 33.67 18.98
C LEU A 56 -17.20 33.38 19.84
N ARG A 57 -16.10 32.95 19.21
CA ARG A 57 -14.77 32.59 19.77
C ARG A 57 -14.47 31.11 20.03
N GLN A 58 -15.36 30.15 19.78
CA GLN A 58 -14.93 28.75 19.73
C GLN A 58 -14.56 28.34 18.29
N PRO A 59 -13.42 27.67 18.07
CA PRO A 59 -13.10 27.12 16.76
C PRO A 59 -13.95 25.88 16.48
N THR A 60 -14.35 25.72 15.21
CA THR A 60 -14.92 24.48 14.70
C THR A 60 -13.95 23.32 14.94
N PHE A 61 -14.45 22.17 15.37
CA PHE A 61 -13.61 21.00 15.62
C PHE A 61 -14.25 19.71 15.10
N LEU A 62 -13.42 18.66 14.99
CA LEU A 62 -13.84 17.32 14.57
C LEU A 62 -14.16 16.46 15.78
N LYS A 63 -15.26 15.71 15.70
CA LYS A 63 -15.67 14.72 16.69
C LYS A 63 -15.85 13.36 16.01
N ILE A 64 -15.43 12.28 16.67
CA ILE A 64 -15.64 10.91 16.17
C ILE A 64 -17.14 10.59 16.17
N LYS A 65 -17.69 10.18 15.02
CA LYS A 65 -19.13 9.98 14.82
C LYS A 65 -19.67 8.71 15.48
N GLN A 66 -18.86 7.64 15.55
CA GLN A 66 -19.31 6.31 16.01
C GLN A 66 -19.35 6.17 17.54
N ILE A 67 -18.68 7.05 18.28
CA ILE A 67 -18.56 6.96 19.73
C ILE A 67 -19.62 7.87 20.38
N LYS A 68 -20.40 7.33 21.32
CA LYS A 68 -21.44 8.10 22.05
C LYS A 68 -20.83 9.21 22.91
N SER A 69 -19.61 9.02 23.38
CA SER A 69 -18.84 10.02 24.12
C SER A 69 -18.21 11.06 23.20
N TYR A 70 -17.99 12.26 23.73
CA TYR A 70 -17.25 13.31 23.05
C TYR A 70 -15.76 12.95 23.01
N GLN A 71 -15.30 12.41 21.88
CA GLN A 71 -13.89 12.08 21.65
C GLN A 71 -13.39 12.75 20.37
N LYS A 72 -12.26 13.45 20.50
CA LYS A 72 -11.53 14.02 19.36
C LYS A 72 -10.57 12.97 18.81
N PRO A 73 -10.36 12.92 17.48
CA PRO A 73 -9.32 12.09 16.89
C PRO A 73 -7.93 12.55 17.35
N MET A 74 -6.95 11.64 17.34
CA MET A 74 -5.56 12.01 17.59
C MET A 74 -4.96 12.72 16.37
N GLU A 75 -3.92 13.51 16.59
CA GLU A 75 -3.21 14.23 15.51
C GLU A 75 -2.59 13.27 14.47
N THR A 76 -2.26 12.05 14.88
CA THR A 76 -1.69 11.03 13.97
C THR A 76 -2.74 10.18 13.26
N ASP A 77 -4.04 10.36 13.54
CA ASP A 77 -5.10 9.54 12.96
C ASP A 77 -5.46 10.02 11.55
N LEU A 78 -5.79 9.05 10.67
CA LEU A 78 -6.47 9.37 9.43
C LEU A 78 -7.97 9.46 9.70
N VAL A 79 -8.60 10.53 9.23
CA VAL A 79 -10.02 10.81 9.46
C VAL A 79 -10.74 11.04 8.14
N TYR A 80 -12.02 10.69 8.09
CA TYR A 80 -12.88 10.95 6.93
C TYR A 80 -14.27 11.44 7.37
N ILE A 81 -14.92 12.24 6.52
CA ILE A 81 -16.25 12.79 6.80
C ILE A 81 -17.31 11.95 6.07
N GLU A 82 -17.11 11.77 4.77
CA GLU A 82 -18.03 11.08 3.88
C GLU A 82 -17.62 9.62 3.68
N LYS A 83 -18.61 8.74 3.54
CA LYS A 83 -18.34 7.33 3.27
C LYS A 83 -17.80 7.17 1.85
N SER A 84 -16.88 6.24 1.67
CA SER A 84 -16.38 5.87 0.34
C SER A 84 -17.53 5.40 -0.56
N PRO A 85 -17.52 5.78 -1.85
CA PRO A 85 -18.47 5.27 -2.83
C PRO A 85 -18.22 3.78 -3.13
N ASN A 86 -19.11 3.20 -3.94
CA ASN A 86 -18.86 1.91 -4.54
C ASN A 86 -17.92 2.06 -5.75
N TYR A 87 -16.79 1.35 -5.74
CA TYR A 87 -15.78 1.41 -6.80
C TYR A 87 -15.90 0.31 -7.86
N CYS A 88 -16.99 -0.46 -7.85
CA CYS A 88 -17.19 -1.60 -8.76
C CYS A 88 -17.43 -1.17 -10.20
N GLU A 89 -18.25 -0.14 -10.39
CA GLU A 89 -18.65 0.39 -11.70
C GLU A 89 -17.97 1.73 -11.95
N GLU A 90 -17.87 2.13 -13.21
CA GLU A 90 -17.36 3.44 -13.57
C GLU A 90 -18.32 4.54 -13.08
N ASP A 91 -17.76 5.53 -12.40
CA ASP A 91 -18.47 6.69 -11.89
C ASP A 91 -17.62 7.94 -12.10
N ALA A 92 -17.96 8.68 -13.17
CA ALA A 92 -17.29 9.92 -13.54
C ALA A 92 -17.43 11.03 -12.48
N SER A 93 -18.44 10.98 -11.62
CA SER A 93 -18.66 12.01 -10.60
C SER A 93 -17.64 11.91 -9.46
N THR A 94 -17.27 10.67 -9.08
CA THR A 94 -16.24 10.39 -8.08
C THR A 94 -14.86 10.17 -8.69
N GLY A 95 -14.78 10.05 -10.03
CA GLY A 95 -13.56 9.72 -10.75
C GLY A 95 -13.17 8.24 -10.65
N SER A 96 -14.11 7.37 -10.25
CA SER A 96 -13.88 5.92 -10.23
C SER A 96 -13.95 5.35 -11.64
N VAL A 97 -12.94 4.58 -12.04
CA VAL A 97 -12.90 3.90 -13.34
C VAL A 97 -13.57 2.52 -13.32
N GLY A 98 -14.11 2.08 -12.18
CA GLY A 98 -14.63 0.72 -12.00
C GLY A 98 -13.54 -0.35 -11.89
N THR A 99 -13.95 -1.63 -11.86
CA THR A 99 -13.03 -2.77 -11.76
C THR A 99 -12.95 -3.65 -12.99
N GLN A 100 -13.69 -3.32 -14.05
CA GLN A 100 -13.66 -4.06 -15.31
C GLN A 100 -12.24 -4.11 -15.91
N GLY A 101 -11.84 -5.29 -16.42
CA GLY A 101 -10.51 -5.50 -17.00
C GLY A 101 -9.35 -5.59 -16.00
N ARG A 102 -9.58 -5.39 -14.69
CA ARG A 102 -8.53 -5.51 -13.67
C ARG A 102 -8.14 -6.96 -13.45
N LEU A 103 -6.84 -7.18 -13.18
CA LEU A 103 -6.33 -8.47 -12.77
C LEU A 103 -6.89 -8.86 -11.40
N CYS A 104 -7.25 -10.13 -11.25
CA CYS A 104 -7.71 -10.69 -9.99
C CYS A 104 -7.02 -12.03 -9.68
N ASN A 105 -7.02 -12.39 -8.40
CA ASN A 105 -6.42 -13.62 -7.91
C ASN A 105 -7.50 -14.65 -7.58
N ARG A 106 -7.59 -15.73 -8.35
CA ARG A 106 -8.63 -16.76 -8.16
C ARG A 106 -8.54 -17.49 -6.82
N THR A 107 -7.34 -17.62 -6.25
CA THR A 107 -7.12 -18.37 -5.00
C THR A 107 -7.21 -17.51 -3.74
N SER A 108 -7.25 -16.17 -3.87
CA SER A 108 -7.30 -15.28 -2.71
C SER A 108 -8.75 -15.06 -2.24
N PRO A 109 -9.04 -15.20 -0.94
CA PRO A 109 -10.33 -14.80 -0.37
C PRO A 109 -10.40 -13.31 -0.03
N ASN A 110 -9.30 -12.56 -0.18
CA ASN A 110 -9.21 -11.18 0.24
C ASN A 110 -9.70 -10.21 -0.85
N ALA A 111 -9.46 -8.91 -0.64
CA ALA A 111 -9.87 -7.87 -1.57
C ALA A 111 -9.26 -8.01 -2.98
N ASP A 112 -8.14 -8.74 -3.16
CA ASP A 112 -7.53 -9.06 -4.46
C ASP A 112 -8.17 -10.31 -5.13
N GLY A 113 -9.02 -11.01 -4.41
CA GLY A 113 -9.78 -12.18 -4.87
C GLY A 113 -10.72 -11.84 -6.01
N CYS A 114 -10.90 -12.74 -6.98
CA CYS A 114 -11.78 -12.48 -8.11
C CYS A 114 -13.24 -12.22 -7.71
N ASP A 115 -13.74 -12.84 -6.65
CA ASP A 115 -15.11 -12.60 -6.18
C ASP A 115 -15.31 -11.16 -5.67
N MET A 116 -14.30 -10.64 -4.94
CA MET A 116 -14.33 -9.28 -4.38
C MET A 116 -13.92 -8.21 -5.39
N MET A 117 -12.82 -8.43 -6.13
CA MET A 117 -12.32 -7.50 -7.15
C MET A 117 -13.33 -7.29 -8.28
N CYS A 118 -14.00 -8.37 -8.71
CA CYS A 118 -14.94 -8.33 -9.83
C CYS A 118 -16.38 -8.13 -9.39
N CYS A 119 -16.62 -7.89 -8.09
CA CYS A 119 -17.93 -7.58 -7.53
C CYS A 119 -19.04 -8.57 -7.92
N GLY A 120 -18.70 -9.86 -8.02
CA GLY A 120 -19.64 -10.92 -8.43
C GLY A 120 -19.96 -11.00 -9.93
N ARG A 121 -19.41 -10.13 -10.80
CA ARG A 121 -19.62 -10.20 -12.26
C ARG A 121 -18.91 -11.39 -12.93
N GLY A 122 -18.01 -12.05 -12.20
CA GLY A 122 -17.12 -13.09 -12.71
C GLY A 122 -15.90 -12.54 -13.43
N TYR A 123 -15.12 -13.43 -14.04
CA TYR A 123 -13.84 -13.11 -14.66
C TYR A 123 -13.62 -13.91 -15.94
N ASN A 124 -12.76 -13.38 -16.81
CA ASN A 124 -12.23 -14.06 -17.99
C ASN A 124 -10.90 -14.73 -17.64
N THR A 125 -10.64 -15.89 -18.24
CA THR A 125 -9.37 -16.61 -18.08
C THR A 125 -8.59 -16.54 -19.37
N HIS A 126 -7.35 -16.06 -19.27
CA HIS A 126 -6.42 -15.99 -20.38
C HIS A 126 -5.19 -16.85 -20.09
N GLN A 127 -4.76 -17.66 -21.06
CA GLN A 127 -3.54 -18.45 -20.94
C GLN A 127 -2.37 -17.69 -21.57
N TYR A 128 -1.31 -17.50 -20.80
CA TYR A 128 -0.08 -16.87 -21.25
C TYR A 128 1.12 -17.74 -20.92
N THR A 129 2.11 -17.77 -21.82
CA THR A 129 3.39 -18.41 -21.56
C THR A 129 4.33 -17.39 -20.93
N LYS A 130 4.60 -17.52 -19.64
CA LYS A 130 5.60 -16.71 -18.93
C LYS A 130 6.98 -17.27 -19.24
N VAL A 131 7.90 -16.42 -19.68
CA VAL A 131 9.28 -16.79 -20.01
C VAL A 131 10.22 -16.06 -19.06
N TRP A 132 11.19 -16.76 -18.47
CA TRP A 132 12.20 -16.17 -17.58
C TRP A 132 13.54 -16.90 -17.65
N GLN A 133 14.60 -16.24 -17.17
CA GLN A 133 15.91 -16.85 -17.04
C GLN A 133 15.96 -17.74 -15.78
N CYS A 134 16.33 -19.00 -15.96
CA CYS A 134 16.37 -20.02 -14.92
C CYS A 134 17.70 -20.76 -14.95
N ASN A 135 17.99 -21.55 -13.90
CA ASN A 135 19.19 -22.40 -13.84
C ASN A 135 20.50 -21.64 -14.12
N CYS A 136 20.55 -20.39 -13.66
CA CYS A 136 21.69 -19.51 -13.87
C CYS A 136 22.94 -20.03 -13.15
N LYS A 137 24.01 -20.26 -13.90
CA LYS A 137 25.32 -20.67 -13.38
C LYS A 137 26.34 -19.56 -13.61
N PHE A 138 27.07 -19.24 -12.55
CA PHE A 138 28.21 -18.34 -12.64
C PHE A 138 29.43 -19.10 -13.16
N HIS A 139 30.06 -18.56 -14.19
CA HIS A 139 31.32 -19.07 -14.74
C HIS A 139 32.45 -18.15 -14.27
N TRP A 140 33.45 -18.74 -13.58
CA TRP A 140 34.61 -18.01 -13.09
C TRP A 140 35.33 -17.29 -14.25
N CYS A 141 35.52 -15.97 -14.11
CA CYS A 141 36.00 -15.02 -15.12
C CYS A 141 35.04 -14.76 -16.31
N CYS A 142 33.97 -13.95 -16.26
CA CYS A 142 33.16 -13.35 -15.19
C CYS A 142 31.76 -13.15 -15.78
N PHE A 143 31.04 -14.24 -16.09
CA PHE A 143 29.72 -14.15 -16.71
C PHE A 143 28.76 -15.17 -16.12
N VAL A 144 27.48 -14.81 -16.15
CA VAL A 144 26.39 -15.71 -15.75
C VAL A 144 25.76 -16.26 -17.03
N LYS A 145 25.67 -17.58 -17.11
CA LYS A 145 24.94 -18.26 -18.18
C LYS A 145 23.66 -18.84 -17.60
N CYS A 146 22.52 -18.43 -18.15
CA CYS A 146 21.20 -18.90 -17.76
C CYS A 146 20.53 -19.66 -18.92
N ASN A 147 19.61 -20.54 -18.57
CA ASN A 147 18.70 -21.14 -19.53
C ASN A 147 17.44 -20.30 -19.63
N THR A 148 16.76 -20.35 -20.78
CA THR A 148 15.43 -19.75 -20.92
C THR A 148 14.38 -20.79 -20.57
N CYS A 149 13.69 -20.60 -19.45
CA CYS A 149 12.56 -21.42 -19.04
C CYS A 149 11.24 -20.75 -19.43
N SER A 150 10.21 -21.56 -19.60
CA SER A 150 8.85 -21.08 -19.84
C SER A 150 7.82 -21.94 -19.14
N GLU A 151 6.77 -21.31 -18.63
CA GLU A 151 5.63 -21.98 -18.00
C GLU A 151 4.33 -21.38 -18.50
N ARG A 152 3.33 -22.24 -18.72
CA ARG A 152 1.98 -21.80 -19.05
C ARG A 152 1.29 -21.38 -17.75
N THR A 153 0.93 -20.11 -17.68
CA THR A 153 0.25 -19.51 -16.53
C THR A 153 -1.11 -18.97 -16.95
N GLU A 154 -2.09 -19.13 -16.08
CA GLU A 154 -3.42 -18.54 -16.25
C GLU A 154 -3.49 -17.17 -15.59
N VAL A 155 -4.09 -16.22 -16.29
CA VAL A 155 -4.31 -14.86 -15.83
C VAL A 155 -5.81 -14.59 -15.86
N PHE A 156 -6.34 -14.07 -14.76
CA PHE A 156 -7.76 -13.80 -14.58
C PHE A 156 -8.03 -12.30 -14.59
N THR A 157 -9.00 -11.85 -15.38
CA THR A 157 -9.39 -10.43 -15.50
C THR A 157 -10.89 -10.26 -15.26
N CYS A 158 -11.28 -9.23 -14.51
CA CYS A 158 -12.69 -8.98 -14.22
C CYS A 158 -13.49 -8.64 -15.47
N LYS A 159 -14.71 -9.18 -15.53
CA LYS A 159 -15.69 -8.85 -16.58
C LYS A 159 -16.30 -7.47 -16.41
#